data_AF-A0A8J5TK16-F1
#
_entry.id   AF-A0A8J5TK16-F1
#
_cell.length_a   1.000
_cell.length_b   1.000
_cell.length_c   1.000
_cell.angle_alpha   90.00
_cell.angle_beta   90.00
_cell.angle_gamma   90.00
#
_symmetry.space_group_name_H-M   'P 1'
#
loop_
_entity.id
_entity.type
_entity.pdbx_description
1 polymer ?
#
loop_
_entity_poly.entity_id
_entity_poly.type
_entity_poly.pdbx_seq_one_letter_code
_entity_poly.pdbx_strand_id
1 'polypeptide(L)'
;MTLGLPFTTHHGGQILFSPADGYMYFMMGDGGGVGDPWNFAQNKMSLLGKIIRIDVNDIPSGNSTAGWGNYGIPKDNPFSVDSKFAPEVFAVGFKNPWRCSFDSGKPSNFYCADVGQSLYEEVDLVIKGGNYGWRVFEGNSPYLPLSSPGGNTSAAAIVAIPPVMGYEHSSVNNNVGSASITGGYVYRSAVDPCLDGRYLYADLYAQSIWAGLESPEGSGKYNVTALPFACSKRSPIPCDPAARSPLPSLGYIFSFGEDNAGDVYLLTSKGVYRVVDPSECGYACPIKSSAAGRSPPPGASPSSAVSARRSAAAATTALLLAGSVLLALLSLTA
;
A
#
# COMPACT_ATOMS: atom_id res chain seq x y z
N MET A 1 -3.24 -9.39 -26.24
CA MET A 1 -2.19 -10.33 -25.80
C MET A 1 -2.84 -11.69 -25.59
N THR A 2 -2.20 -12.79 -25.99
CA THR A 2 -2.69 -14.17 -25.83
C THR A 2 -1.55 -14.99 -25.27
N LEU A 3 -1.72 -15.54 -24.06
CA LEU A 3 -0.70 -16.33 -23.36
C LEU A 3 -1.20 -17.75 -23.16
N GLY A 4 -0.32 -18.74 -23.32
CA GLY A 4 -0.62 -20.12 -22.95
C GLY A 4 -0.51 -20.29 -21.44
N LEU A 5 -1.58 -20.76 -20.79
CA LEU A 5 -1.60 -21.08 -19.36
C LEU A 5 -1.48 -22.60 -19.19
N PRO A 6 -0.38 -23.11 -18.60
CA PRO A 6 -0.12 -24.54 -18.55
C PRO A 6 -0.93 -25.27 -17.46
N PHE A 7 -1.45 -24.54 -16.46
CA PHE A 7 -2.28 -25.09 -15.39
C PHE A 7 -3.51 -24.20 -15.11
N THR A 8 -4.38 -24.66 -14.21
CA THR A 8 -5.64 -23.99 -13.83
C THR A 8 -5.51 -23.03 -12.66
N THR A 9 -4.30 -22.80 -12.15
CA THR A 9 -4.01 -21.95 -10.98
C THR A 9 -2.86 -20.98 -11.27
N HIS A 10 -2.67 -20.01 -10.37
CA HIS A 10 -1.60 -19.01 -10.42
C HIS A 10 -1.57 -18.19 -11.72
N HIS A 11 -2.72 -17.65 -12.12
CA HIS A 11 -2.79 -16.83 -13.34
C HIS A 11 -2.44 -15.36 -13.07
N GLY A 12 -2.63 -14.87 -11.84
CA GLY A 12 -2.69 -13.43 -11.60
C GLY A 12 -3.81 -12.81 -12.44
N GLY A 13 -3.46 -11.84 -13.27
CA GLY A 13 -4.34 -11.28 -14.29
C GLY A 13 -4.77 -9.84 -14.04
N GLN A 14 -4.23 -9.18 -13.00
CA GLN A 14 -4.55 -7.78 -12.77
C GLN A 14 -3.95 -6.89 -13.86
N ILE A 15 -4.77 -5.96 -14.37
CA ILE A 15 -4.37 -4.88 -15.27
C ILE A 15 -4.49 -3.56 -14.53
N LEU A 16 -3.50 -2.68 -14.68
CA LEU A 16 -3.58 -1.28 -14.25
C LEU A 16 -2.68 -0.41 -15.12
N PHE A 17 -2.91 0.90 -15.06
CA PHE A 17 -2.07 1.89 -15.72
C PHE A 17 -1.24 2.62 -14.69
N SER A 18 0.04 2.83 -14.98
CA SER A 18 0.87 3.64 -14.09
C SER A 18 0.46 5.11 -14.18
N PRO A 19 0.18 5.77 -13.05
CA PRO A 19 -0.01 7.22 -13.04
C PRO A 19 1.28 7.99 -13.36
N ALA A 20 2.45 7.36 -13.21
CA ALA A 20 3.74 8.01 -13.45
C ALA A 20 4.15 8.02 -14.93
N ASP A 21 3.92 6.91 -15.65
CA ASP A 21 4.37 6.76 -17.05
C ASP A 21 3.25 6.48 -18.07
N GLY A 22 2.02 6.21 -17.61
CA GLY A 22 0.86 6.00 -18.48
C GLY A 22 0.82 4.66 -19.21
N TYR A 23 1.81 3.78 -19.03
CA TYR A 23 1.82 2.47 -19.65
C TYR A 23 0.88 1.49 -18.95
N MET A 24 0.47 0.45 -19.68
CA MET A 24 -0.32 -0.63 -19.12
C MET A 24 0.60 -1.65 -18.47
N TYR A 25 0.34 -1.96 -17.20
CA TYR A 25 0.97 -3.01 -16.43
C TYR A 25 0.02 -4.21 -16.33
N PHE A 26 0.57 -5.41 -16.48
CA PHE A 26 -0.18 -6.66 -16.44
C PHE A 26 0.58 -7.71 -15.64
N MET A 27 -0.10 -8.27 -14.63
CA MET A 27 0.50 -9.17 -13.66
C MET A 27 0.20 -10.61 -14.05
N MET A 28 1.23 -11.43 -14.18
CA MET A 28 1.09 -12.84 -14.49
C MET A 28 1.77 -13.69 -13.43
N GLY A 29 1.03 -14.65 -12.87
CA GLY A 29 1.61 -15.70 -12.04
C GLY A 29 2.41 -16.70 -12.88
N ASP A 30 3.10 -17.61 -12.20
CA ASP A 30 3.98 -18.63 -12.76
C ASP A 30 3.24 -19.66 -13.63
N GLY A 31 1.91 -19.62 -13.65
CA GLY A 31 1.07 -20.49 -14.44
C GLY A 31 0.66 -21.79 -13.75
N GLY A 32 1.09 -22.02 -12.50
CA GLY A 32 0.50 -22.98 -11.56
C GLY A 32 1.21 -24.33 -11.42
N GLY A 33 1.01 -25.01 -10.30
CA GLY A 33 1.70 -26.25 -9.94
C GLY A 33 2.67 -26.03 -8.77
N VAL A 34 2.90 -27.08 -7.96
CA VAL A 34 3.70 -26.95 -6.74
C VAL A 34 5.12 -26.53 -7.08
N GLY A 35 5.49 -25.36 -6.58
CA GLY A 35 6.82 -24.83 -6.71
C GLY A 35 7.23 -24.49 -8.13
N ASP A 36 6.38 -24.00 -9.03
CA ASP A 36 6.76 -23.63 -10.43
C ASP A 36 7.61 -24.71 -11.15
N PRO A 37 7.03 -25.88 -11.49
CA PRO A 37 7.78 -27.03 -11.99
C PRO A 37 8.54 -26.75 -13.31
N TRP A 38 8.11 -25.75 -14.07
CA TRP A 38 8.71 -25.38 -15.35
C TRP A 38 9.64 -24.16 -15.26
N ASN A 39 9.88 -23.65 -14.05
CA ASN A 39 10.77 -22.53 -13.78
C ASN A 39 10.40 -21.27 -14.60
N PHE A 40 9.10 -21.07 -14.82
CA PHE A 40 8.58 -19.96 -15.60
C PHE A 40 8.91 -18.61 -14.97
N ALA A 41 8.86 -18.50 -13.63
CA ALA A 41 9.08 -17.25 -12.92
C ALA A 41 10.50 -16.68 -13.14
N GLN A 42 11.49 -17.56 -13.34
CA GLN A 42 12.88 -17.19 -13.65
C GLN A 42 13.25 -17.32 -15.13
N ASN A 43 12.40 -17.95 -15.95
CA ASN A 43 12.61 -18.03 -17.39
C ASN A 43 12.45 -16.65 -18.04
N LYS A 44 13.54 -16.19 -18.66
CA LYS A 44 13.68 -14.85 -19.26
C LYS A 44 12.79 -14.62 -20.48
N MET A 45 12.45 -15.69 -21.21
CA MET A 45 11.60 -15.62 -22.41
C MET A 45 10.12 -15.90 -22.10
N SER A 46 9.79 -16.28 -20.87
CA SER A 46 8.42 -16.50 -20.43
C SER A 46 7.78 -15.20 -19.96
N LEU A 47 6.49 -15.04 -20.25
CA LEU A 47 5.65 -13.98 -19.68
C LEU A 47 4.92 -14.41 -18.40
N LEU A 48 5.13 -15.64 -17.92
CA LEU A 48 4.59 -16.16 -16.66
C LEU A 48 5.54 -15.89 -15.50
N GLY A 49 4.99 -15.59 -14.32
CA GLY A 49 5.70 -15.19 -13.12
C GLY A 49 6.41 -13.84 -13.30
N LYS A 50 5.71 -12.90 -13.93
CA LYS A 50 6.23 -11.60 -14.40
C LYS A 50 5.24 -10.49 -14.09
N ILE A 51 5.79 -9.29 -13.92
CA ILE A 51 5.06 -8.06 -14.20
C ILE A 51 5.46 -7.61 -15.59
N ILE A 52 4.46 -7.41 -16.44
CA ILE A 52 4.57 -7.01 -17.84
C ILE A 52 4.22 -5.53 -17.93
N ARG A 53 4.94 -4.77 -18.76
CA ARG A 53 4.66 -3.37 -19.07
C ARG A 53 4.68 -3.15 -20.58
N ILE A 54 3.58 -2.68 -21.15
CA ILE A 54 3.40 -2.49 -22.59
C ILE A 54 2.82 -1.12 -22.91
N ASP A 55 3.03 -0.68 -24.15
CA ASP A 55 2.42 0.52 -24.71
C ASP A 55 1.19 0.15 -25.54
N VAL A 56 0.01 0.56 -25.08
CA VAL A 56 -1.25 0.33 -25.79
C VAL A 56 -1.62 1.45 -26.76
N ASN A 57 -0.85 2.55 -26.76
CA ASN A 57 -1.08 3.71 -27.60
C ASN A 57 -0.17 3.70 -28.85
N ASP A 58 1.05 3.17 -28.74
CA ASP A 58 1.98 3.00 -29.87
C ASP A 58 1.90 1.58 -30.44
N ILE A 59 0.89 1.32 -31.27
CA ILE A 59 0.68 0.03 -31.90
C ILE A 59 1.42 0.00 -33.25
N PRO A 60 2.48 -0.83 -33.40
CA PRO A 60 3.26 -0.86 -34.64
C PRO A 60 2.39 -1.27 -35.85
N SER A 61 2.55 -0.56 -36.98
CA SER A 61 1.90 -0.95 -38.24
C SER A 61 2.57 -2.21 -38.81
N GLY A 62 1.92 -3.37 -38.70
CA GLY A 62 2.42 -4.66 -39.21
C GLY A 62 2.13 -5.83 -38.28
N ASN A 63 2.72 -7.00 -38.56
CA ASN A 63 2.69 -8.13 -37.61
C ASN A 63 3.62 -7.76 -36.44
N SER A 64 3.01 -7.41 -35.29
CA SER A 64 3.68 -6.97 -34.06
C SER A 64 4.92 -7.81 -33.69
N THR A 65 5.96 -7.13 -33.21
CA THR A 65 7.31 -7.63 -32.88
C THR A 65 7.38 -8.63 -31.72
N ALA A 66 6.28 -8.90 -31.02
CA ALA A 66 6.25 -9.95 -30.01
C ALA A 66 5.05 -10.86 -30.24
N GLY A 67 5.31 -12.15 -30.39
CA GLY A 67 4.35 -13.17 -30.82
C GLY A 67 3.12 -13.38 -29.92
N TRP A 68 2.91 -12.52 -28.93
CA TRP A 68 1.82 -12.60 -27.97
C TRP A 68 0.70 -11.59 -28.24
N GLY A 69 0.86 -10.57 -29.08
CA GLY A 69 -0.27 -9.68 -29.42
C GLY A 69 0.13 -8.34 -30.04
N ASN A 70 -0.84 -7.45 -30.22
CA ASN A 70 -0.65 -6.14 -30.85
C ASN A 70 -0.54 -5.02 -29.80
N TYR A 71 0.67 -4.53 -29.58
CA TYR A 71 1.03 -3.47 -28.64
C TYR A 71 2.46 -3.01 -28.93
N GLY A 72 2.82 -1.82 -28.46
CA GLY A 72 4.18 -1.32 -28.44
C GLY A 72 4.96 -1.80 -27.22
N ILE A 73 6.28 -1.76 -27.33
CA ILE A 73 7.20 -1.98 -26.21
C ILE A 73 7.74 -0.61 -25.78
N PRO A 74 7.54 -0.19 -24.52
CA PRO A 74 8.19 1.00 -24.00
C PRO A 74 9.70 0.91 -24.21
N LYS A 75 10.30 1.91 -24.86
CA LYS A 75 11.73 1.91 -25.22
C LYS A 75 12.65 1.80 -24.01
N ASP A 76 12.17 2.24 -22.86
CA ASP A 76 12.91 2.17 -21.62
C ASP A 76 12.63 0.89 -20.83
N ASN A 77 11.81 -0.08 -21.28
CA ASN A 77 11.66 -1.36 -20.58
C ASN A 77 13.04 -1.99 -20.31
N PRO A 78 13.25 -2.61 -19.12
CA PRO A 78 14.57 -3.00 -18.64
C PRO A 78 15.27 -4.02 -19.53
N PHE A 79 14.51 -4.81 -20.28
CA PHE A 79 15.03 -5.86 -21.16
C PHE A 79 14.68 -5.66 -22.63
N SER A 80 14.20 -4.48 -23.02
CA SER A 80 13.71 -4.17 -24.38
C SER A 80 14.74 -4.42 -25.49
N VAL A 81 16.04 -4.33 -25.18
CA VAL A 81 17.15 -4.55 -26.11
C VAL A 81 17.93 -5.84 -25.86
N ASP A 82 17.57 -6.62 -24.83
CA ASP A 82 18.19 -7.91 -24.56
C ASP A 82 17.46 -9.01 -25.32
N SER A 83 18.07 -9.54 -26.38
CA SER A 83 17.50 -10.61 -27.20
C SER A 83 17.28 -11.93 -26.45
N LYS A 84 17.79 -12.06 -25.21
CA LYS A 84 17.62 -13.24 -24.35
C LYS A 84 16.48 -13.07 -23.35
N PHE A 85 15.76 -11.96 -23.41
CA PHE A 85 14.62 -11.64 -22.57
C PHE A 85 13.41 -11.27 -23.42
N ALA A 86 12.23 -11.58 -22.90
CA ALA A 86 10.99 -11.03 -23.42
C ALA A 86 10.97 -9.50 -23.19
N PRO A 87 10.82 -8.68 -24.24
CA PRO A 87 10.91 -7.23 -24.14
C PRO A 87 9.77 -6.58 -23.35
N GLU A 88 8.66 -7.28 -23.13
CA GLU A 88 7.52 -6.85 -22.32
C GLU A 88 7.80 -6.85 -20.82
N VAL A 89 8.79 -7.63 -20.38
CA VAL A 89 9.03 -7.88 -18.96
C VAL A 89 9.54 -6.61 -18.27
N PHE A 90 8.81 -6.19 -17.23
CA PHE A 90 9.21 -5.11 -16.34
C PHE A 90 9.91 -5.63 -15.09
N ALA A 91 9.41 -6.72 -14.51
CA ALA A 91 9.99 -7.39 -13.35
C ALA A 91 9.71 -8.90 -13.38
N VAL A 92 10.54 -9.68 -12.68
CA VAL A 92 10.52 -11.15 -12.71
C VAL A 92 10.42 -11.75 -11.32
N GLY A 93 10.16 -13.05 -11.25
CA GLY A 93 10.27 -13.81 -10.02
C GLY A 93 9.05 -13.73 -9.12
N PHE A 94 7.86 -13.73 -9.71
CA PHE A 94 6.58 -13.76 -8.99
C PHE A 94 5.93 -15.14 -9.08
N LYS A 95 5.21 -15.55 -8.04
CA LYS A 95 4.45 -16.79 -7.98
C LYS A 95 3.03 -16.62 -8.49
N ASN A 96 2.25 -15.80 -7.82
CA ASN A 96 0.86 -15.49 -8.12
C ASN A 96 0.51 -14.08 -7.59
N PRO A 97 0.97 -13.02 -8.28
CA PRO A 97 0.69 -11.64 -7.90
C PRO A 97 -0.83 -11.40 -7.98
N TRP A 98 -1.44 -11.04 -6.85
CA TRP A 98 -2.89 -10.97 -6.70
C TRP A 98 -3.44 -9.55 -6.80
N ARG A 99 -3.17 -8.71 -5.79
CA ARG A 99 -3.52 -7.28 -5.83
C ARG A 99 -2.27 -6.43 -5.66
N CYS A 100 -2.10 -5.56 -6.64
CA CYS A 100 -1.02 -4.62 -6.76
C CYS A 100 -1.59 -3.24 -7.10
N SER A 101 -0.92 -2.20 -6.66
CA SER A 101 -1.39 -0.82 -6.79
C SER A 101 -0.21 0.15 -6.78
N PHE A 102 -0.35 1.22 -7.56
CA PHE A 102 0.50 2.39 -7.37
C PHE A 102 -0.05 3.21 -6.21
N ASP A 103 0.84 3.78 -5.40
CA ASP A 103 0.46 4.75 -4.38
C ASP A 103 -0.01 6.04 -5.06
N SER A 104 -1.28 6.41 -4.86
CA SER A 104 -1.86 7.63 -5.43
C SER A 104 -1.19 8.90 -4.91
N GLY A 105 -0.59 8.88 -3.71
CA GLY A 105 0.22 9.96 -3.15
C GLY A 105 1.69 9.95 -3.57
N LYS A 106 2.21 8.80 -4.03
CA LYS A 106 3.58 8.63 -4.55
C LYS A 106 3.55 7.76 -5.82
N PRO A 107 3.17 8.30 -6.99
CA PRO A 107 2.89 7.55 -8.21
C PRO A 107 3.96 6.56 -8.70
N SER A 108 5.21 6.70 -8.27
CA SER A 108 6.31 5.79 -8.59
C SER A 108 6.38 4.55 -7.68
N ASN A 109 5.75 4.59 -6.50
CA ASN A 109 5.74 3.48 -5.57
C ASN A 109 4.68 2.47 -6.01
N PHE A 110 5.13 1.28 -6.35
CA PHE A 110 4.29 0.22 -6.88
C PHE A 110 4.35 -0.98 -5.93
N TYR A 111 3.26 -1.22 -5.21
CA TYR A 111 3.16 -2.34 -4.29
C TYR A 111 2.47 -3.50 -4.98
N CYS A 112 2.90 -4.73 -4.70
CA CYS A 112 2.28 -5.93 -5.27
C CYS A 112 2.28 -7.04 -4.24
N ALA A 113 1.10 -7.55 -3.88
CA ALA A 113 1.02 -8.72 -3.03
C ALA A 113 1.12 -9.99 -3.88
N ASP A 114 1.97 -10.91 -3.45
CA ASP A 114 2.25 -12.16 -4.12
C ASP A 114 1.92 -13.35 -3.20
N VAL A 115 1.14 -14.30 -3.73
CA VAL A 115 0.65 -15.43 -2.95
C VAL A 115 1.72 -16.52 -2.86
N GLY A 116 2.11 -16.82 -1.63
CA GLY A 116 3.11 -17.82 -1.26
C GLY A 116 2.78 -19.27 -1.59
N GLN A 117 3.73 -20.17 -1.38
CA GLN A 117 3.57 -21.60 -1.65
C GLN A 117 3.16 -22.41 -0.41
N SER A 118 3.87 -22.26 0.69
CA SER A 118 3.74 -23.09 1.89
C SER A 118 4.04 -22.36 3.20
N LEU A 119 4.88 -21.32 3.17
CA LEU A 119 5.49 -20.74 4.36
C LEU A 119 5.19 -19.26 4.54
N TYR A 120 5.18 -18.48 3.46
CA TYR A 120 5.22 -17.04 3.57
C TYR A 120 4.37 -16.36 2.51
N GLU A 121 3.57 -15.39 2.94
CA GLU A 121 2.85 -14.47 2.07
C GLU A 121 3.55 -13.12 2.03
N GLU A 122 3.61 -12.47 0.87
CA GLU A 122 4.47 -11.30 0.71
C GLU A 122 3.83 -10.12 -0.01
N VAL A 123 4.37 -8.93 0.29
CA VAL A 123 4.13 -7.70 -0.46
C VAL A 123 5.48 -7.12 -0.86
N ASP A 124 5.62 -6.87 -2.16
CA ASP A 124 6.80 -6.33 -2.78
C ASP A 124 6.64 -4.86 -3.13
N LEU A 125 7.72 -4.09 -2.97
CA LEU A 125 7.87 -2.80 -3.63
C LEU A 125 8.53 -3.05 -4.99
N VAL A 126 7.70 -3.04 -6.03
CA VAL A 126 8.07 -3.39 -7.39
C VAL A 126 8.91 -2.28 -8.03
N ILE A 127 10.12 -2.65 -8.48
CA ILE A 127 11.02 -1.76 -9.20
C ILE A 127 11.36 -2.33 -10.58
N LYS A 128 11.73 -1.42 -11.48
CA LYS A 128 12.12 -1.74 -12.86
C LYS A 128 13.32 -2.68 -12.89
N GLY A 129 13.15 -3.82 -13.55
CA GLY A 129 14.16 -4.87 -13.69
C GLY A 129 14.35 -5.73 -12.43
N GLY A 130 13.51 -5.53 -11.41
CA GLY A 130 13.59 -6.29 -10.15
C GLY A 130 13.32 -7.78 -10.34
N ASN A 131 13.97 -8.60 -9.51
CA ASN A 131 13.73 -10.03 -9.40
C ASN A 131 13.26 -10.35 -7.98
N TYR A 132 12.04 -10.84 -7.83
CA TYR A 132 11.38 -11.10 -6.54
C TYR A 132 11.60 -12.53 -6.04
N GLY A 133 12.54 -13.24 -6.67
CA GLY A 133 13.13 -14.45 -6.10
C GLY A 133 12.36 -15.74 -6.39
N TRP A 134 11.03 -15.71 -6.56
CA TRP A 134 10.29 -16.94 -6.87
C TRP A 134 10.79 -17.56 -8.18
N ARG A 135 11.11 -18.84 -8.26
CA ARG A 135 10.89 -19.93 -7.28
C ARG A 135 12.08 -20.30 -6.40
N VAL A 136 13.15 -19.51 -6.44
CA VAL A 136 14.38 -19.77 -5.69
C VAL A 136 14.23 -19.39 -4.22
N PHE A 137 13.39 -18.39 -3.94
CA PHE A 137 13.03 -17.95 -2.60
C PHE A 137 11.52 -17.90 -2.43
N GLU A 138 11.05 -18.15 -1.20
CA GLU A 138 9.70 -17.86 -0.72
C GLU A 138 9.84 -16.92 0.48
N GLY A 139 9.43 -15.66 0.32
CA GLY A 139 9.87 -14.59 1.20
C GLY A 139 11.39 -14.48 1.24
N ASN A 140 11.97 -14.48 2.43
CA ASN A 140 13.42 -14.44 2.63
C ASN A 140 14.09 -15.82 2.67
N SER A 141 13.30 -16.90 2.58
CA SER A 141 13.81 -18.26 2.77
C SER A 141 14.08 -18.94 1.43
N PRO A 142 15.20 -19.67 1.26
CA PRO A 142 15.41 -20.50 0.10
C PRO A 142 14.27 -21.51 -0.07
N TYR A 143 13.74 -21.63 -1.27
CA TYR A 143 12.74 -22.62 -1.63
C TYR A 143 13.38 -23.73 -2.46
N LEU A 144 13.20 -24.97 -2.03
CA LEU A 144 13.70 -26.14 -2.73
C LEU A 144 12.53 -26.93 -3.32
N PRO A 145 12.38 -26.92 -4.65
CA PRO A 145 11.29 -27.62 -5.29
C PRO A 145 11.52 -29.13 -5.30
N LEU A 146 10.45 -29.89 -5.11
CA LEU A 146 10.49 -31.36 -5.19
C LEU A 146 10.74 -31.88 -6.62
N SER A 147 10.36 -31.10 -7.64
CA SER A 147 10.52 -31.44 -9.05
C SER A 147 10.73 -30.19 -9.90
N SER A 148 11.49 -30.31 -10.98
CA SER A 148 11.90 -29.17 -11.81
C SER A 148 12.13 -29.54 -13.28
N PRO A 149 11.17 -30.16 -13.97
CA PRO A 149 11.33 -30.58 -15.37
C PRO A 149 11.69 -29.44 -16.33
N GLY A 150 11.31 -28.19 -16.05
CA GLY A 150 11.71 -27.02 -16.86
C GLY A 150 13.11 -26.49 -16.59
N GLY A 151 13.92 -27.21 -15.82
CA GLY A 151 15.24 -26.76 -15.37
C GLY A 151 15.17 -25.97 -14.06
N ASN A 152 16.31 -25.74 -13.44
CA ASN A 152 16.41 -25.06 -12.15
C ASN A 152 17.26 -23.79 -12.25
N THR A 153 16.92 -22.78 -11.46
CA THR A 153 17.70 -21.54 -11.34
C THR A 153 18.53 -21.61 -10.06
N SER A 154 19.84 -21.43 -10.17
CA SER A 154 20.71 -21.38 -9.00
C SER A 154 20.48 -20.08 -8.22
N ALA A 155 20.48 -20.15 -6.88
CA ALA A 155 20.46 -18.96 -6.03
C ALA A 155 21.62 -18.01 -6.28
N ALA A 156 22.79 -18.51 -6.68
CA ALA A 156 23.93 -17.67 -7.04
C ALA A 156 23.74 -16.95 -8.40
N ALA A 157 22.75 -17.34 -9.20
CA ALA A 157 22.49 -16.75 -10.51
C ALA A 157 21.50 -15.58 -10.48
N ILE A 158 20.90 -15.28 -9.32
CA ILE A 158 19.92 -14.20 -9.17
C ILE A 158 20.28 -13.26 -8.02
N VAL A 159 19.86 -12.01 -8.14
CA VAL A 159 19.87 -11.03 -7.05
C VAL A 159 18.42 -10.78 -6.69
N ALA A 160 17.93 -11.51 -5.69
CA ALA A 160 16.55 -11.40 -5.23
C ALA A 160 16.36 -10.13 -4.39
N ILE A 161 15.28 -9.42 -4.65
CA ILE A 161 14.80 -8.31 -3.82
C ILE A 161 13.87 -8.92 -2.78
N PRO A 162 14.15 -8.73 -1.48
CA PRO A 162 13.29 -9.26 -0.43
C PRO A 162 11.96 -8.48 -0.38
N PRO A 163 10.87 -9.12 0.08
CA PRO A 163 9.61 -8.43 0.26
C PRO A 163 9.72 -7.36 1.35
N VAL A 164 8.91 -6.32 1.22
CA VAL A 164 8.90 -5.19 2.17
C VAL A 164 7.94 -5.44 3.33
N MET A 165 6.89 -6.25 3.12
CA MET A 165 5.92 -6.64 4.12
C MET A 165 5.47 -8.07 3.84
N GLY A 166 4.78 -8.70 4.80
CA GLY A 166 4.30 -10.06 4.64
C GLY A 166 3.95 -10.70 5.97
N TYR A 167 3.70 -12.00 5.94
CA TYR A 167 3.47 -12.80 7.14
C TYR A 167 3.71 -14.28 6.89
N GLU A 168 4.17 -14.98 7.92
CA GLU A 168 4.29 -16.43 7.89
C GLU A 168 2.91 -17.08 7.97
N HIS A 169 2.71 -18.19 7.25
CA HIS A 169 1.45 -18.93 7.27
C HIS A 169 1.06 -19.40 8.68
N SER A 170 2.07 -19.77 9.47
CA SER A 170 1.96 -20.15 10.88
C SER A 170 1.47 -19.01 11.78
N SER A 171 1.68 -17.74 11.39
CA SER A 171 1.42 -16.59 12.26
C SER A 171 -0.05 -16.13 12.28
N VAL A 172 -0.87 -16.51 11.29
CA VAL A 172 -2.24 -16.01 11.14
C VAL A 172 -3.22 -16.79 12.01
N ASN A 173 -3.22 -18.11 11.90
CA ASN A 173 -4.10 -18.97 12.69
C ASN A 173 -3.45 -20.34 12.88
N ASN A 174 -3.16 -20.74 14.12
CA ASN A 174 -2.51 -22.04 14.40
C ASN A 174 -3.41 -23.27 14.20
N ASN A 175 -4.73 -23.09 14.08
CA ASN A 175 -5.69 -24.18 13.91
C ASN A 175 -5.98 -24.49 12.44
N VAL A 176 -6.02 -23.48 11.58
CA VAL A 176 -6.38 -23.60 10.16
C VAL A 176 -5.23 -23.15 9.22
N GLY A 177 -4.32 -22.33 9.71
CA GLY A 177 -3.28 -21.66 8.93
C GLY A 177 -3.74 -20.34 8.32
N SER A 178 -2.80 -19.67 7.65
CA SER A 178 -3.08 -18.69 6.59
C SER A 178 -3.79 -19.35 5.41
N ALA A 179 -4.52 -18.55 4.65
CA ALA A 179 -5.06 -18.94 3.37
C ALA A 179 -4.19 -18.47 2.20
N SER A 180 -4.12 -17.16 2.04
CA SER A 180 -3.47 -16.47 0.93
C SER A 180 -3.58 -14.97 1.12
N ILE A 181 -2.51 -14.23 0.84
CA ILE A 181 -2.59 -12.77 0.86
C ILE A 181 -3.47 -12.25 -0.26
N THR A 182 -4.24 -11.21 0.06
CA THR A 182 -5.11 -10.54 -0.91
C THR A 182 -4.53 -9.22 -1.43
N GLY A 183 -3.49 -8.68 -0.79
CA GLY A 183 -2.90 -7.36 -1.12
C GLY A 183 -3.84 -6.20 -0.86
N GLY A 184 -3.61 -5.03 -1.48
CA GLY A 184 -4.49 -3.88 -1.31
C GLY A 184 -3.92 -2.57 -1.85
N TYR A 185 -4.03 -1.51 -1.05
CA TYR A 185 -3.75 -0.12 -1.43
C TYR A 185 -3.04 0.64 -0.33
N VAL A 186 -2.23 1.62 -0.71
CA VAL A 186 -1.82 2.68 0.21
C VAL A 186 -3.04 3.53 0.52
N TYR A 187 -3.41 3.63 1.78
CA TYR A 187 -4.56 4.40 2.21
C TYR A 187 -4.26 5.89 2.12
N ARG A 188 -5.03 6.61 1.29
CA ARG A 188 -4.88 8.06 1.03
C ARG A 188 -6.14 8.87 1.28
N SER A 189 -7.20 8.25 1.78
CA SER A 189 -8.43 8.97 2.15
C SER A 189 -8.25 9.83 3.39
N ALA A 190 -8.92 11.00 3.39
CA ALA A 190 -8.97 11.89 4.55
C ALA A 190 -9.89 11.38 5.68
N VAL A 191 -10.65 10.30 5.45
CA VAL A 191 -11.63 9.78 6.40
C VAL A 191 -10.96 9.17 7.63
N ASP A 192 -9.85 8.44 7.48
CA ASP A 192 -9.02 7.98 8.60
C ASP A 192 -7.56 8.44 8.46
N PRO A 193 -7.18 9.61 9.01
CA PRO A 193 -5.82 10.13 8.91
C PRO A 193 -4.81 9.31 9.71
N CYS A 194 -5.23 8.39 10.57
CA CYS A 194 -4.30 7.47 11.26
C CYS A 194 -3.81 6.34 10.34
N LEU A 195 -4.50 6.12 9.23
CA LEU A 195 -4.11 5.17 8.19
C LEU A 195 -3.36 5.82 7.01
N ASP A 196 -3.27 7.16 6.95
CA ASP A 196 -2.62 7.83 5.82
C ASP A 196 -1.19 7.30 5.57
N GLY A 197 -0.92 6.98 4.30
CA GLY A 197 0.35 6.46 3.83
C GLY A 197 0.62 4.99 4.17
N ARG A 198 -0.29 4.30 4.85
CA ARG A 198 -0.12 2.89 5.17
C ARG A 198 -0.66 2.00 4.04
N TYR A 199 0.12 1.00 3.63
CA TYR A 199 -0.36 -0.04 2.73
C TYR A 199 -1.19 -1.06 3.49
N LEU A 200 -2.46 -1.19 3.10
CA LEU A 200 -3.40 -2.13 3.70
C LEU A 200 -3.39 -3.45 2.93
N TYR A 201 -3.35 -4.56 3.66
CA TYR A 201 -3.45 -5.90 3.10
C TYR A 201 -4.05 -6.88 4.12
N ALA A 202 -4.56 -8.01 3.65
CA ALA A 202 -5.25 -8.98 4.47
C ALA A 202 -5.05 -10.42 3.99
N ASP A 203 -5.32 -11.36 4.89
CA ASP A 203 -5.48 -12.77 4.56
C ASP A 203 -6.92 -13.06 4.08
N LEU A 204 -7.06 -13.98 3.13
CA LEU A 204 -8.35 -14.37 2.55
C LEU A 204 -9.37 -14.78 3.62
N TYR A 205 -8.98 -15.42 4.73
CA TYR A 205 -9.92 -15.83 5.78
C TYR A 205 -10.44 -14.68 6.66
N ALA A 206 -10.04 -13.44 6.37
CA ALA A 206 -10.52 -12.25 7.06
C ALA A 206 -10.35 -12.28 8.58
N GLN A 207 -9.33 -12.98 9.06
CA GLN A 207 -8.99 -13.04 10.49
C GLN A 207 -7.93 -12.00 10.85
N SER A 208 -7.23 -11.46 9.86
CA SER A 208 -6.16 -10.51 10.06
C SER A 208 -6.09 -9.56 8.88
N ILE A 209 -5.98 -8.28 9.20
CA ILE A 209 -5.71 -7.18 8.29
C ILE A 209 -4.48 -6.48 8.87
N TRP A 210 -3.56 -6.08 8.01
CA TRP A 210 -2.34 -5.38 8.41
C TRP A 210 -2.23 -4.05 7.69
N ALA A 211 -1.44 -3.19 8.30
CA ALA A 211 -1.01 -1.93 7.71
C ALA A 211 0.50 -1.81 7.84
N GLY A 212 1.18 -1.63 6.71
CA GLY A 212 2.61 -1.34 6.67
C GLY A 212 2.89 0.11 6.35
N LEU A 213 3.88 0.70 7.01
CA LEU A 213 4.35 2.05 6.74
C LEU A 213 5.87 2.06 6.67
N GLU A 214 6.44 2.68 5.64
CA GLU A 214 7.87 2.88 5.56
C GLU A 214 8.33 3.81 6.70
N SER A 215 9.28 3.34 7.52
CA SER A 215 9.72 4.05 8.72
C SER A 215 11.18 3.75 9.06
N PRO A 216 12.09 4.74 9.00
CA PRO A 216 11.87 6.11 8.52
C PRO A 216 11.53 6.17 7.03
N GLU A 217 10.91 7.27 6.60
CA GLU A 217 10.61 7.52 5.19
C GLU A 217 11.88 7.46 4.33
N GLY A 218 11.80 6.78 3.17
CA GLY A 218 12.92 6.58 2.25
C GLY A 218 13.96 5.54 2.69
N SER A 219 13.73 4.82 3.79
CA SER A 219 14.68 3.82 4.30
C SER A 219 14.59 2.44 3.62
N GLY A 220 13.51 2.17 2.88
CA GLY A 220 13.15 0.85 2.39
C GLY A 220 12.68 -0.13 3.47
N LYS A 221 12.58 0.30 4.73
CA LYS A 221 12.15 -0.55 5.86
C LYS A 221 10.72 -0.22 6.26
N TYR A 222 9.89 -1.25 6.39
CA TYR A 222 8.47 -1.09 6.73
C TYR A 222 8.21 -1.58 8.15
N ASN A 223 7.50 -0.76 8.91
CA ASN A 223 6.88 -1.19 10.16
C ASN A 223 5.48 -1.71 9.84
N VAL A 224 5.24 -2.98 10.16
CA VAL A 224 3.98 -3.68 9.93
C VAL A 224 3.22 -3.79 11.24
N THR A 225 1.94 -3.45 11.23
CA THR A 225 1.07 -3.57 12.40
C THR A 225 -0.20 -4.31 12.02
N ALA A 226 -0.59 -5.31 12.82
CA ALA A 226 -1.91 -5.91 12.71
C ALA A 226 -2.96 -4.87 13.11
N LEU A 227 -3.95 -4.65 12.25
CA LEU A 227 -5.01 -3.68 12.46
C LEU A 227 -6.20 -4.34 13.16
N PRO A 228 -6.63 -3.83 14.32
CA PRO A 228 -7.95 -4.17 14.83
C PRO A 228 -9.01 -3.58 13.88
N PHE A 229 -10.07 -4.34 13.64
CA PHE A 229 -11.18 -3.88 12.82
C PHE A 229 -12.52 -4.33 13.41
N ALA A 230 -13.52 -3.47 13.21
CA ALA A 230 -14.90 -3.69 13.57
C ALA A 230 -15.77 -2.97 12.52
N CYS A 231 -17.04 -3.33 12.47
CA CYS A 231 -17.97 -2.64 11.59
C CYS A 231 -18.54 -1.38 12.23
N SER A 232 -18.87 -0.41 11.38
CA SER A 232 -19.64 0.76 11.78
C SER A 232 -21.01 0.34 12.30
N LYS A 233 -21.47 1.00 13.37
CA LYS A 233 -22.87 0.86 13.85
C LYS A 233 -23.92 1.27 12.82
N ARG A 234 -23.49 1.99 11.76
CA ARG A 234 -24.33 2.44 10.65
C ARG A 234 -24.23 1.51 9.43
N SER A 235 -23.49 0.41 9.52
CA SER A 235 -23.38 -0.55 8.43
C SER A 235 -24.77 -1.09 8.04
N PRO A 236 -25.16 -1.03 6.75
CA PRO A 236 -26.41 -1.63 6.29
C PRO A 236 -26.32 -3.16 6.22
N ILE A 237 -25.10 -3.71 6.19
CA ILE A 237 -24.85 -5.16 6.22
C ILE A 237 -24.66 -5.58 7.68
N PRO A 238 -25.40 -6.59 8.18
CA PRO A 238 -25.19 -7.14 9.52
C PRO A 238 -23.74 -7.56 9.72
N CYS A 239 -23.15 -7.16 10.84
CA CYS A 239 -21.79 -7.51 11.21
C CYS A 239 -21.78 -8.39 12.46
N ASP A 240 -22.28 -9.60 12.28
CA ASP A 240 -22.25 -10.62 13.32
C ASP A 240 -20.79 -11.02 13.57
N PRO A 241 -20.39 -11.27 14.83
CA PRO A 241 -19.08 -11.84 15.13
C PRO A 241 -18.91 -13.19 14.42
N ALA A 242 -17.70 -13.47 13.93
CA ALA A 242 -17.40 -14.78 13.38
C ALA A 242 -17.43 -15.84 14.50
N ALA A 243 -17.82 -17.08 14.16
CA ALA A 243 -17.92 -18.14 15.14
C ALA A 243 -16.59 -18.32 15.90
N ARG A 244 -16.63 -18.22 17.23
CA ARG A 244 -15.45 -18.31 18.12
C ARG A 244 -14.39 -17.21 17.92
N SER A 245 -14.75 -16.08 17.32
CA SER A 245 -13.88 -14.91 17.18
C SER A 245 -14.61 -13.63 17.60
N PRO A 246 -13.93 -12.66 18.23
CA PRO A 246 -14.51 -11.34 18.49
C PRO A 246 -14.58 -10.46 17.23
N LEU A 247 -13.95 -10.87 16.12
CA LEU A 247 -13.91 -10.12 14.87
C LEU A 247 -15.23 -10.24 14.09
N PRO A 248 -15.62 -9.22 13.30
CA PRO A 248 -16.79 -9.32 12.45
C PRO A 248 -16.62 -10.41 11.39
N SER A 249 -17.70 -11.13 11.10
CA SER A 249 -17.75 -12.17 10.07
C SER A 249 -17.81 -11.56 8.68
N LEU A 250 -16.65 -11.16 8.16
CA LEU A 250 -16.52 -10.68 6.78
C LEU A 250 -16.57 -11.83 5.76
N GLY A 251 -16.50 -13.08 6.21
CA GLY A 251 -16.38 -14.26 5.35
C GLY A 251 -14.99 -14.34 4.75
N TYR A 252 -14.90 -14.42 3.42
CA TYR A 252 -13.63 -14.38 2.70
C TYR A 252 -13.37 -12.98 2.15
N ILE A 253 -12.17 -12.42 2.29
CA ILE A 253 -11.75 -11.18 1.61
C ILE A 253 -11.15 -11.57 0.26
N PHE A 254 -11.85 -11.28 -0.84
CA PHE A 254 -11.39 -11.63 -2.18
C PHE A 254 -10.48 -10.59 -2.81
N SER A 255 -10.71 -9.31 -2.49
CA SER A 255 -9.93 -8.22 -3.05
C SER A 255 -10.16 -6.91 -2.31
N PHE A 256 -9.45 -5.88 -2.72
CA PHE A 256 -9.66 -4.50 -2.29
C PHE A 256 -10.24 -3.64 -3.43
N GLY A 257 -10.52 -2.38 -3.16
CA GLY A 257 -10.88 -1.36 -4.14
C GLY A 257 -10.46 0.00 -3.64
N GLU A 258 -10.24 0.94 -4.54
CA GLU A 258 -10.00 2.34 -4.24
C GLU A 258 -10.90 3.17 -5.16
N ASP A 259 -11.54 4.21 -4.62
CA ASP A 259 -12.27 5.18 -5.43
C ASP A 259 -11.44 6.44 -5.69
N ASN A 260 -12.00 7.39 -6.45
CA ASN A 260 -11.30 8.63 -6.79
C ASN A 260 -11.05 9.57 -5.60
N ALA A 261 -11.65 9.32 -4.43
CA ALA A 261 -11.38 10.04 -3.19
C ALA A 261 -10.28 9.37 -2.34
N GLY A 262 -9.70 8.26 -2.82
CA GLY A 262 -8.73 7.46 -2.10
C GLY A 262 -9.36 6.59 -1.00
N ASP A 263 -10.70 6.47 -0.99
CA ASP A 263 -11.39 5.60 -0.05
C ASP A 263 -11.15 4.14 -0.42
N VAL A 264 -10.73 3.35 0.57
CA VAL A 264 -10.43 1.93 0.38
C VAL A 264 -11.65 1.07 0.72
N TYR A 265 -11.88 0.07 -0.11
CA TYR A 265 -12.96 -0.89 -0.01
C TYR A 265 -12.40 -2.30 0.08
N LEU A 266 -13.12 -3.18 0.78
CA LEU A 266 -12.88 -4.61 0.84
C LEU A 266 -14.03 -5.31 0.12
N LEU A 267 -13.70 -6.12 -0.88
CA LEU A 267 -14.64 -7.06 -1.49
C LEU A 267 -14.60 -8.36 -0.71
N THR A 268 -15.72 -8.74 -0.10
CA THR A 268 -15.82 -9.96 0.70
C THR A 268 -16.95 -10.86 0.23
N SER A 269 -16.99 -12.10 0.72
CA SER A 269 -18.10 -13.03 0.45
C SER A 269 -19.43 -12.62 1.11
N LYS A 270 -19.43 -11.58 1.94
CA LYS A 270 -20.61 -11.02 2.59
C LYS A 270 -21.05 -9.67 2.02
N GLY A 271 -20.19 -9.01 1.25
CA GLY A 271 -20.51 -7.75 0.58
C GLY A 271 -19.27 -6.89 0.35
N VAL A 272 -19.51 -5.63 -0.02
CA VAL A 272 -18.45 -4.63 -0.17
C VAL A 272 -18.47 -3.69 1.03
N TYR A 273 -17.36 -3.63 1.74
CA TYR A 273 -17.20 -2.80 2.94
C TYR A 273 -16.24 -1.66 2.63
N ARG A 274 -16.57 -0.44 3.06
CA ARG A 274 -15.68 0.71 2.98
C ARG A 274 -14.95 0.90 4.30
N VAL A 275 -13.67 1.27 4.25
CA VAL A 275 -12.94 1.79 5.42
C VAL A 275 -13.50 3.17 5.76
N VAL A 276 -14.07 3.32 6.95
CA VAL A 276 -14.77 4.54 7.40
C VAL A 276 -14.04 5.20 8.57
N ASP A 277 -14.59 6.31 9.07
CA ASP A 277 -14.04 7.01 10.23
C ASP A 277 -13.94 6.03 11.42
N PRO A 278 -12.78 5.94 12.08
CA PRO A 278 -12.55 4.96 13.14
C PRO A 278 -13.56 5.08 14.29
N SER A 279 -14.08 6.28 14.57
CA SER A 279 -15.07 6.51 15.62
C SER A 279 -16.39 5.81 15.38
N GLU A 280 -16.75 5.56 14.11
CA GLU A 280 -17.95 4.81 13.77
C GLU A 280 -17.86 3.32 14.16
N CYS A 281 -16.63 2.82 14.18
CA CYS A 281 -16.28 1.45 14.55
C CYS A 281 -15.83 1.35 16.02
N GLY A 282 -15.91 2.44 16.79
CA GLY A 282 -15.51 2.47 18.20
C GLY A 282 -14.01 2.59 18.45
N TYR A 283 -13.23 2.99 17.44
CA TYR A 283 -11.80 3.27 17.57
C TYR A 283 -11.51 4.77 17.65
N ALA A 284 -10.40 5.14 18.27
CA ALA A 284 -9.93 6.51 18.33
C ALA A 284 -8.76 6.73 17.37
N CYS A 285 -8.75 7.88 16.69
CA CYS A 285 -7.58 8.35 15.95
C CYS A 285 -6.96 9.56 16.66
N PRO A 286 -5.81 9.40 17.34
CA PRO A 286 -5.17 10.48 18.09
C PRO A 286 -4.82 11.72 17.27
N ILE A 287 -4.59 11.56 15.96
CA ILE A 287 -4.29 12.65 15.03
C ILE A 287 -5.50 13.59 14.86
N LYS A 288 -6.73 13.08 14.89
CA LYS A 288 -7.92 13.93 14.85
C LYS A 288 -8.08 14.74 16.15
N SER A 289 -7.77 14.13 17.29
CA SER A 289 -7.87 14.79 18.60
C SER A 289 -6.86 15.91 18.79
N SER A 290 -5.69 15.87 18.13
CA SER A 290 -4.67 16.92 18.20
C SER A 290 -4.97 18.12 17.28
N ALA A 291 -5.69 17.92 16.18
CA ALA A 291 -6.10 19.02 15.29
C ALA A 291 -7.23 19.89 15.87
N ALA A 292 -8.07 19.34 16.75
CA ALA A 292 -9.22 20.03 17.33
C ALA A 292 -8.90 20.88 18.58
N GLY A 293 -7.64 20.94 19.02
CA GLY A 293 -7.29 21.59 20.28
C GLY A 293 -5.96 22.33 20.25
N ARG A 294 -5.99 23.64 19.96
CA ARG A 294 -5.23 24.71 20.66
C ARG A 294 -5.54 26.10 20.10
N SER A 295 -6.54 26.74 20.68
CA SER A 295 -6.50 28.18 20.98
C SER A 295 -7.14 28.35 22.35
N PRO A 296 -6.36 28.62 23.42
CA PRO A 296 -6.94 28.95 24.71
C PRO A 296 -7.75 30.24 24.58
N PRO A 297 -8.92 30.39 25.24
CA PRO A 297 -9.54 31.68 25.39
C PRO A 297 -8.57 32.61 26.16
N PRO A 298 -8.53 33.92 25.87
CA PRO A 298 -7.75 34.85 26.68
C PRO A 298 -8.19 34.72 28.15
N GLY A 299 -7.25 34.38 29.01
CA GLY A 299 -7.52 33.99 30.40
C GLY A 299 -8.26 35.10 31.16
N ALA A 300 -9.34 34.71 31.85
CA ALA A 300 -9.87 35.50 32.93
C ALA A 300 -8.93 35.37 34.13
N SER A 301 -8.39 36.51 34.59
CA SER A 301 -7.52 36.61 35.76
C SER A 301 -8.22 36.07 37.02
N PRO A 302 -7.50 35.39 37.94
CA PRO A 302 -8.10 34.94 39.18
C PRO A 302 -8.29 36.12 40.14
N SER A 303 -9.54 36.40 40.50
CA SER A 303 -9.86 37.37 41.56
C SER A 303 -9.62 36.72 42.93
N SER A 304 -8.61 37.23 43.63
CA SER A 304 -8.35 36.96 45.04
C SER A 304 -9.45 37.58 45.91
N ALA A 305 -10.08 36.74 46.73
CA ALA A 305 -10.98 37.18 47.78
C ALA A 305 -10.14 37.79 48.92
N VAL A 306 -10.20 39.12 49.08
CA VAL A 306 -9.81 39.81 50.31
C VAL A 306 -10.99 40.65 50.78
N SER A 307 -11.53 40.25 51.93
CA SER A 307 -12.50 41.02 52.70
C SER A 307 -11.76 42.10 53.49
N ALA A 308 -12.01 43.38 53.20
CA ALA A 308 -11.77 44.48 54.14
C ALA A 308 -12.55 45.75 53.76
N ARG A 309 -13.53 46.06 54.61
CA ARG A 309 -14.02 47.36 55.10
C ARG A 309 -14.09 48.59 54.16
N ARG A 310 -15.31 49.14 54.12
CA ARG A 310 -15.73 50.50 53.75
C ARG A 310 -14.73 51.61 54.13
N SER A 311 -14.56 52.58 53.25
CA SER A 311 -14.58 54.03 53.55
C SER A 311 -14.68 54.85 52.25
N ALA A 312 -15.34 56.01 52.34
CA ALA A 312 -15.78 56.90 51.27
C ALA A 312 -14.74 57.99 50.89
N ALA A 313 -15.15 58.86 49.95
CA ALA A 313 -14.56 60.13 49.48
C ALA A 313 -13.79 60.01 48.15
N ALA A 314 -14.28 60.54 47.02
CA ALA A 314 -14.50 61.94 46.61
C ALA A 314 -13.32 62.52 45.78
N ALA A 315 -13.64 62.78 44.51
CA ALA A 315 -13.33 63.98 43.72
C ALA A 315 -11.90 64.33 43.23
N THR A 316 -11.93 64.89 42.00
CA THR A 316 -11.16 66.02 41.44
C THR A 316 -9.80 65.82 40.73
N THR A 317 -9.86 65.97 39.39
CA THR A 317 -9.12 66.91 38.49
C THR A 317 -7.67 67.32 38.75
N ALA A 318 -6.81 67.19 37.72
CA ALA A 318 -6.02 68.26 37.04
C ALA A 318 -5.00 67.59 36.08
N LEU A 319 -4.97 67.81 34.76
CA LEU A 319 -4.53 68.97 33.95
C LEU A 319 -3.02 69.27 33.98
N LEU A 320 -2.49 69.62 32.79
CA LEU A 320 -1.19 70.25 32.44
C LEU A 320 -0.07 69.28 32.00
N LEU A 321 0.80 69.57 31.03
CA LEU A 321 0.86 70.45 29.85
C LEU A 321 2.23 70.16 29.20
N ALA A 322 2.29 70.26 27.87
CA ALA A 322 3.40 70.73 27.02
C ALA A 322 4.81 70.10 27.07
N GLY A 323 5.41 69.99 25.88
CA GLY A 323 6.85 69.79 25.71
C GLY A 323 7.28 69.36 24.31
N SER A 324 7.07 70.21 23.31
CA SER A 324 7.64 70.11 21.96
C SER A 324 9.14 70.44 21.91
N VAL A 325 9.85 69.94 20.88
CA VAL A 325 11.05 70.47 20.14
C VAL A 325 11.86 69.26 19.64
N LEU A 326 11.77 68.85 18.36
CA LEU A 326 12.44 69.33 17.14
C LEU A 326 13.99 69.18 17.15
N LEU A 327 14.54 68.31 16.29
CA LEU A 327 15.53 68.70 15.27
C LEU A 327 15.85 67.54 14.30
N ALA A 328 16.07 67.90 13.04
CA ALA A 328 16.33 67.06 11.88
C ALA A 328 17.83 67.04 11.48
N LEU A 329 18.16 66.14 10.53
CA LEU A 329 19.19 66.19 9.45
C LEU A 329 19.87 64.81 9.30
N LEU A 330 19.58 64.00 8.27
CA LEU A 330 20.15 63.98 6.89
C LEU A 330 21.67 63.80 6.85
N SER A 331 22.16 62.63 6.36
CA SER A 331 22.74 62.48 5.01
C SER A 331 23.62 61.21 4.81
N LEU A 332 23.26 60.43 3.78
CA LEU A 332 24.07 59.82 2.70
C LEU A 332 25.19 58.75 2.92
N THR A 333 25.06 57.73 2.05
CA THR A 333 26.05 56.98 1.24
C THR A 333 26.98 55.94 1.88
N ALA A 334 26.69 54.67 1.60
CA ALA A 334 27.39 53.85 0.59
C ALA A 334 26.45 52.74 0.09
#